data_AF-A0A420WWH8-F1
#
_entry.id   AF-A0A420WWH8-F1
#
_cell.length_a   1.000
_cell.length_b   1.000
_cell.length_c   1.000
_cell.angle_alpha   90.00
_cell.angle_beta   90.00
_cell.angle_gamma   90.00
#
_symmetry.space_group_name_H-M   'P 1'
#
loop_
_entity.id
_entity.type
_entity.pdbx_description
1 polymer ?
#
loop_
_entity_poly.entity_id
_entity_poly.type
_entity_poly.pdbx_seq_one_letter_code
_entity_poly.pdbx_strand_id
1 'polypeptide(L)'
;MTAPRWFEALADCQRRGIAHACAQIVTSAGSTPREPGSQLVVTANDAFDTLGGGRFEQQVIDTARAALARGEAGCRLESFSLGARSGQCCGGHVEVLITLYPAPGMRVALFGAGHVARALEPLLGGLGWRVDWFDTRAPETLGTIDTAATTCCHFGVTAEAQLNRLAPGCHCLVMTHDHALDEQLLAALIARGTRPRWG
;
A
#
# COMPACT_ATOMS: atom_id res chain seq x y z
N MET A 1 -21.67 -9.55 -2.31
CA MET A 1 -20.76 -8.39 -2.14
C MET A 1 -20.16 -8.07 -3.50
N THR A 2 -20.32 -6.85 -3.97
CA THR A 2 -19.71 -6.36 -5.22
C THR A 2 -18.20 -6.25 -5.04
N ALA A 3 -17.41 -6.59 -6.06
CA ALA A 3 -15.96 -6.40 -6.01
C ALA A 3 -15.62 -4.90 -5.82
N PRO A 4 -14.58 -4.56 -5.04
CA PRO A 4 -14.21 -3.16 -4.81
C PRO A 4 -13.78 -2.50 -6.12
N ARG A 5 -14.10 -1.21 -6.27
CA ARG A 5 -13.65 -0.41 -7.42
C ARG A 5 -12.16 -0.11 -7.33
N TRP A 6 -11.54 0.27 -8.45
CA TRP A 6 -10.10 0.53 -8.50
C TRP A 6 -9.63 1.53 -7.42
N PHE A 7 -10.39 2.61 -7.16
CA PHE A 7 -9.99 3.64 -6.20
C PHE A 7 -10.09 3.16 -4.75
N GLU A 8 -11.04 2.29 -4.44
CA GLU A 8 -11.19 1.66 -3.12
C GLU A 8 -10.03 0.69 -2.87
N ALA A 9 -9.69 -0.11 -3.89
CA ALA A 9 -8.56 -1.02 -3.86
C ALA A 9 -7.22 -0.29 -3.74
N LEU A 10 -7.04 0.82 -4.47
CA LEU A 10 -5.86 1.67 -4.38
C LEU A 10 -5.69 2.21 -2.95
N ALA A 11 -6.76 2.80 -2.40
CA ALA A 11 -6.76 3.32 -1.04
C ALA A 11 -6.49 2.22 0.00
N ASP A 12 -7.04 1.01 -0.17
CA ASP A 12 -6.76 -0.12 0.72
C ASP A 12 -5.30 -0.59 0.64
N CYS A 13 -4.75 -0.70 -0.57
CA CYS A 13 -3.35 -1.09 -0.75
C CYS A 13 -2.40 -0.06 -0.13
N GLN A 14 -2.64 1.22 -0.36
CA GLN A 14 -1.90 2.31 0.28
C GLN A 14 -2.04 2.27 1.80
N ARG A 15 -3.27 2.16 2.32
CA ARG A 15 -3.53 2.05 3.76
C ARG A 15 -2.93 0.80 4.38
N ARG A 16 -2.73 -0.29 3.63
CA ARG A 16 -2.12 -1.52 4.17
C ARG A 16 -0.65 -1.65 3.82
N GLY A 17 -0.06 -0.72 3.07
CA GLY A 17 1.32 -0.76 2.59
C GLY A 17 1.61 -1.95 1.67
N ILE A 18 0.59 -2.46 0.97
CA ILE A 18 0.73 -3.60 0.06
C ILE A 18 1.39 -3.11 -1.23
N ALA A 19 2.34 -3.85 -1.78
CA ALA A 19 2.91 -3.55 -3.09
C ALA A 19 1.81 -3.63 -4.16
N HIS A 20 1.64 -2.57 -4.95
CA HIS A 20 0.58 -2.49 -5.94
C HIS A 20 0.97 -1.59 -7.11
N ALA A 21 0.29 -1.75 -8.23
CA ALA A 21 0.38 -0.88 -9.39
C ALA A 21 -1.01 -0.33 -9.74
N CYS A 22 -1.05 0.90 -10.25
CA CYS A 22 -2.22 1.47 -10.89
C CYS A 22 -1.93 1.57 -12.39
N ALA A 23 -2.68 0.84 -13.21
CA ALA A 23 -2.60 0.88 -14.66
C ALA A 23 -3.77 1.70 -15.21
N GLN A 24 -3.49 2.64 -16.10
CA GLN A 24 -4.48 3.51 -16.72
C GLN A 24 -4.26 3.58 -18.23
N ILE A 25 -5.30 3.36 -19.02
CA ILE A 25 -5.24 3.66 -20.46
C ILE A 25 -5.17 5.17 -20.62
N VAL A 26 -4.09 5.67 -21.23
CA VAL A 26 -3.92 7.11 -21.48
C VAL A 26 -4.29 7.49 -22.90
N THR A 27 -4.03 6.61 -23.87
CA THR A 27 -4.42 6.79 -25.26
C THR A 27 -4.85 5.46 -25.87
N SER A 28 -5.66 5.54 -26.92
CA SER A 28 -6.15 4.39 -27.66
C SER A 28 -6.35 4.75 -29.13
N ALA A 29 -6.04 3.84 -30.04
CA ALA A 29 -6.29 3.97 -31.46
C ALA A 29 -6.87 2.66 -32.03
N GLY A 30 -7.76 2.75 -33.02
CA GLY A 30 -8.43 1.58 -33.60
C GLY A 30 -9.46 0.95 -32.66
N SER A 31 -9.75 -0.34 -32.84
CA SER A 31 -10.71 -1.06 -32.01
C SER A 31 -10.06 -1.50 -30.70
N THR A 32 -10.44 -0.86 -29.60
CA THR A 32 -9.90 -1.11 -28.26
C THR A 32 -11.03 -1.48 -27.30
N PRO A 33 -10.77 -2.31 -26.27
CA PRO A 33 -11.84 -2.86 -25.43
C PRO A 33 -12.40 -1.84 -24.42
N ARG A 34 -11.65 -0.75 -24.16
CA ARG A 34 -12.00 0.33 -23.24
C ARG A 34 -11.39 1.65 -23.68
N GLU A 35 -12.05 2.74 -23.28
CA GLU A 35 -11.66 4.12 -23.53
C GLU A 35 -10.52 4.58 -22.59
N PRO A 36 -9.75 5.62 -22.97
CA PRO A 36 -8.84 6.31 -22.08
C PRO A 36 -9.49 6.74 -20.77
N GLY A 37 -8.74 6.67 -19.68
CA GLY A 37 -9.24 6.89 -18.31
C GLY A 37 -9.69 5.62 -17.59
N SER A 38 -9.84 4.49 -18.30
CA SER A 38 -10.09 3.19 -17.64
C SER A 38 -8.89 2.79 -16.79
N GLN A 39 -9.16 2.31 -15.57
CA GLN A 39 -8.15 2.04 -14.55
C GLN A 39 -8.26 0.63 -13.97
N LEU A 40 -7.11 0.08 -13.57
CA LEU A 40 -6.96 -1.25 -13.00
C LEU A 40 -5.91 -1.18 -11.89
N VAL A 41 -6.22 -1.72 -10.71
CA VAL A 41 -5.23 -1.91 -9.64
C VAL A 41 -4.74 -3.34 -9.66
N VAL A 42 -3.42 -3.53 -9.65
CA VAL A 42 -2.78 -4.85 -9.68
C VAL A 42 -1.94 -5.04 -8.43
N THR A 43 -2.14 -6.13 -7.71
CA THR A 43 -1.25 -6.58 -6.64
C THR A 43 -0.51 -7.85 -7.08
N ALA A 44 0.34 -8.41 -6.22
CA ALA A 44 0.99 -9.69 -6.48
C ALA A 44 -0.01 -10.82 -6.79
N ASN A 45 -1.19 -10.80 -6.15
CA ASN A 45 -2.14 -11.92 -6.19
C ASN A 45 -3.47 -11.54 -6.86
N ASP A 46 -3.87 -10.28 -6.77
CA ASP A 46 -5.20 -9.82 -7.16
C ASP A 46 -5.14 -8.73 -8.23
N ALA A 47 -6.27 -8.50 -8.88
CA ALA A 47 -6.51 -7.38 -9.78
C ALA A 47 -7.93 -6.84 -9.53
N PHE A 48 -8.09 -5.52 -9.55
CA PHE A 48 -9.34 -4.85 -9.22
C PHE A 48 -9.75 -3.88 -10.32
N ASP A 49 -11.03 -3.95 -10.71
CA ASP A 49 -11.58 -3.31 -11.91
C ASP A 49 -11.02 -3.94 -13.21
N THR A 50 -11.23 -3.30 -14.36
CA THR A 50 -10.84 -3.88 -15.65
C THR A 50 -10.44 -2.82 -16.70
N LEU A 51 -9.44 -3.15 -17.52
CA LEU A 51 -9.09 -2.43 -18.74
C LEU A 51 -9.79 -2.99 -19.98
N GLY A 52 -10.78 -3.85 -19.81
CA GLY A 52 -11.54 -4.48 -20.88
C GLY A 52 -11.28 -5.98 -21.08
N GLY A 53 -10.48 -6.60 -20.20
CA GLY A 53 -10.29 -8.04 -20.15
C GLY A 53 -9.43 -8.64 -21.27
N GLY A 54 -9.46 -9.97 -21.37
CA GLY A 54 -8.77 -10.72 -22.41
C GLY A 54 -7.24 -10.71 -22.28
N ARG A 55 -6.55 -10.96 -23.39
CA ARG A 55 -5.08 -11.13 -23.41
C ARG A 55 -4.34 -9.82 -23.11
N PHE A 56 -4.88 -8.69 -23.56
CA PHE A 56 -4.29 -7.38 -23.30
C PHE A 56 -4.23 -7.08 -21.80
N GLU A 57 -5.34 -7.25 -21.09
CA GLU A 57 -5.37 -7.02 -19.64
C GLU A 57 -4.40 -7.94 -18.90
N GLN A 58 -4.30 -9.21 -19.29
CA GLN A 58 -3.31 -10.13 -18.71
C GLN A 58 -1.87 -9.68 -18.96
N GLN A 59 -1.55 -9.16 -20.15
CA GLN A 59 -0.23 -8.60 -20.44
C GLN A 59 0.10 -7.38 -19.56
N VAL A 60 -0.88 -6.51 -19.29
CA VAL A 60 -0.70 -5.38 -18.37
C VAL A 60 -0.47 -5.88 -16.94
N ILE A 61 -1.27 -6.85 -16.48
CA ILE A 61 -1.14 -7.46 -15.14
C ILE A 61 0.24 -8.11 -14.98
N ASP A 62 0.68 -8.90 -15.95
CA ASP A 62 1.98 -9.59 -15.90
C ASP A 62 3.14 -8.58 -15.90
N THR A 63 3.05 -7.53 -16.74
CA THR A 63 4.05 -6.46 -16.78
C THR A 63 4.16 -5.75 -15.44
N ALA A 64 3.02 -5.37 -14.85
CA ALA A 64 2.96 -4.72 -13.55
C ALA A 64 3.52 -5.62 -12.43
N ARG A 65 3.10 -6.89 -12.38
CA ARG A 65 3.56 -7.86 -11.36
C ARG A 65 5.06 -8.12 -11.47
N ALA A 66 5.60 -8.25 -12.68
CA ALA A 66 7.02 -8.45 -12.89
C ALA A 66 7.83 -7.24 -12.40
N ALA A 67 7.36 -6.02 -12.64
CA ALA A 67 8.00 -4.80 -12.15
C ALA A 67 7.95 -4.70 -10.61
N LEU A 68 6.79 -4.98 -10.00
CA LEU A 68 6.64 -5.02 -8.54
C LEU A 68 7.53 -6.08 -7.89
N ALA A 69 7.65 -7.26 -8.50
CA ALA A 69 8.51 -8.33 -8.00
C ALA A 69 10.01 -7.95 -7.99
N ARG A 70 10.41 -7.04 -8.88
CA ARG A 70 11.78 -6.45 -8.90
C ARG A 70 11.94 -5.26 -7.94
N GLY A 71 10.89 -4.87 -7.22
CA GLY A 71 10.91 -3.73 -6.29
C GLY A 71 10.96 -2.38 -7.00
N GLU A 72 10.54 -2.30 -8.27
CA GLU A 72 10.52 -1.05 -9.02
C GLU A 72 9.47 -0.06 -8.46
N ALA A 73 9.76 1.23 -8.63
CA ALA A 73 8.89 2.34 -8.24
C ALA A 73 8.78 3.37 -9.37
N GLY A 74 7.74 4.20 -9.32
CA GLY A 74 7.55 5.31 -10.24
C GLY A 74 6.60 4.98 -11.40
N CYS A 75 6.65 5.77 -12.47
CA CYS A 75 5.71 5.68 -13.58
C CYS A 75 6.38 5.12 -14.84
N ARG A 76 5.66 4.26 -15.56
CA ARG A 76 6.06 3.70 -16.86
C ARG A 76 4.94 3.88 -17.87
N LEU A 77 5.26 4.35 -19.06
CA LEU A 77 4.33 4.37 -20.18
C LEU A 77 4.65 3.17 -21.08
N GLU A 78 3.70 2.25 -21.22
CA GLU A 78 3.86 1.00 -21.96
C GLU A 78 2.87 0.93 -23.13
N SER A 79 3.37 0.49 -24.28
CA SER A 79 2.60 0.41 -25.52
C SER A 79 2.20 -1.02 -25.82
N PHE A 80 0.90 -1.28 -25.99
CA PHE A 80 0.35 -2.62 -26.26
C PHE A 80 -0.37 -2.65 -27.61
N SER A 81 0.05 -3.56 -28.48
CA SER A 81 -0.66 -3.86 -29.73
C SER A 81 -1.70 -4.95 -29.52
N LEU A 82 -2.95 -4.64 -29.83
CA LEU A 82 -4.07 -5.57 -29.74
C LEU A 82 -4.07 -6.43 -31.01
N GLY A 83 -3.49 -7.62 -30.93
CA GLY A 83 -3.33 -8.52 -32.08
C GLY A 83 -4.68 -8.85 -32.74
N ALA A 84 -4.72 -8.82 -34.08
CA ALA A 84 -5.87 -9.27 -34.85
C ALA A 84 -5.97 -10.80 -34.81
N ARG A 85 -7.08 -11.35 -34.30
CA ARG A 85 -7.50 -12.69 -34.74
C ARG A 85 -8.05 -12.51 -36.16
N SER A 86 -7.39 -13.12 -37.14
CA SER A 86 -7.83 -13.23 -38.54
C SER A 86 -7.65 -11.98 -39.43
N GLY A 87 -6.43 -11.76 -39.92
CA GLY A 87 -6.15 -11.28 -41.30
C GLY A 87 -6.80 -9.99 -41.83
N GLN A 88 -7.42 -9.16 -40.99
CA GLN A 88 -8.05 -7.89 -41.38
C GLN A 88 -7.59 -6.76 -40.44
N CYS A 89 -7.23 -5.63 -41.04
CA CYS A 89 -6.33 -4.58 -40.55
C CYS A 89 -6.89 -3.64 -39.47
N CYS A 90 -7.60 -4.14 -38.44
CA CYS A 90 -8.15 -3.31 -37.37
C CYS A 90 -7.59 -3.65 -35.98
N GLY A 91 -6.29 -3.97 -35.89
CA GLY A 91 -5.63 -4.16 -34.59
C GLY A 91 -5.55 -2.83 -33.85
N GLY A 92 -6.24 -2.71 -32.71
CA GLY A 92 -6.14 -1.52 -31.88
C GLY A 92 -4.77 -1.38 -31.23
N HIS A 93 -4.44 -0.17 -30.81
CA HIS A 93 -3.24 0.14 -30.05
C HIS A 93 -3.65 0.92 -28.80
N VAL A 94 -3.01 0.63 -27.67
CA VAL A 94 -3.24 1.36 -26.42
C VAL A 94 -1.92 1.68 -25.74
N GLU A 95 -1.83 2.90 -25.22
CA GLU A 95 -0.78 3.27 -24.29
C GLU A 95 -1.33 3.23 -22.88
N VAL A 96 -0.61 2.55 -21.99
CA VAL A 96 -1.00 2.36 -20.59
C VAL A 96 0.07 2.97 -19.69
N LEU A 97 -0.33 3.93 -18.87
CA LEU A 97 0.50 4.44 -17.78
C LEU A 97 0.38 3.47 -16.60
N ILE A 98 1.48 2.83 -16.24
CA ILE A 98 1.60 1.94 -15.09
C ILE A 98 2.40 2.67 -14.00
N THR A 99 1.73 3.07 -12.94
CA THR A 99 2.36 3.66 -11.75
C THR A 99 2.59 2.57 -10.70
N LEU A 100 3.84 2.39 -10.28
CA LEU A 100 4.32 1.33 -9.40
C LEU A 100 4.56 1.86 -8.00
N TYR A 101 3.96 1.17 -7.01
CA TYR A 101 4.10 1.44 -5.59
C TYR A 101 4.65 0.18 -4.90
N PRO A 102 5.97 0.07 -4.68
CA PRO A 102 6.54 -1.09 -4.02
C PRO A 102 6.08 -1.18 -2.56
N ALA A 103 6.26 -2.36 -1.96
CA ALA A 103 6.09 -2.48 -0.51
C ALA A 103 7.11 -1.58 0.21
N PRO A 104 6.76 -0.99 1.37
CA PRO A 104 7.70 -0.19 2.13
C PRO A 104 8.89 -1.05 2.56
N GLY A 105 10.10 -0.50 2.47
CA GLY A 105 11.33 -1.20 2.84
C GLY A 105 11.35 -1.63 4.32
N MET A 106 10.68 -0.87 5.18
CA MET A 106 10.41 -1.26 6.56
C MET A 106 9.05 -0.78 7.04
N ARG A 107 8.46 -1.56 7.95
CA ARG A 107 7.24 -1.22 8.69
C ARG A 107 7.54 -1.11 10.17
N VAL A 108 7.15 0.00 10.78
CA VAL A 108 7.34 0.27 12.20
C VAL A 108 5.99 0.52 12.85
N ALA A 109 5.66 -0.26 13.87
CA ALA A 109 4.58 0.05 14.80
C ALA A 109 5.16 0.87 15.96
N LEU A 110 4.79 2.14 16.03
CA LEU A 110 5.25 3.07 17.07
C LEU A 110 4.15 3.22 18.11
N PHE A 111 4.38 2.77 19.33
CA PHE A 111 3.42 2.84 20.43
C PHE A 111 3.76 3.98 21.39
N GLY A 112 2.79 4.87 21.60
CA GLY A 112 2.93 6.10 22.36
C GLY A 112 3.18 7.30 21.45
N ALA A 113 2.46 8.39 21.67
CA ALA A 113 2.58 9.68 20.98
C ALA A 113 3.10 10.79 21.92
N GLY A 114 4.01 10.41 22.82
CA GLY A 114 4.76 11.33 23.69
C GLY A 114 5.89 12.06 22.94
N HIS A 115 6.63 12.92 23.65
CA HIS A 115 7.70 13.76 23.07
C HIS A 115 8.73 12.98 22.23
N VAL A 116 9.17 11.82 22.72
CA VAL A 116 10.17 11.00 22.04
C VAL A 116 9.62 10.45 20.72
N ALA A 117 8.41 9.89 20.73
CA ALA A 117 7.77 9.39 19.53
C ALA A 117 7.52 10.48 18.48
N ARG A 118 7.15 11.70 18.91
CA ARG A 118 6.98 12.86 18.02
C ARG A 118 8.29 13.32 17.38
N ALA A 119 9.40 13.21 18.08
CA ALA A 119 10.72 13.49 17.52
C ALA A 119 11.18 12.38 16.56
N LEU A 120 10.77 11.13 16.82
CA LEU A 120 11.20 9.97 16.06
C LEU A 120 10.42 9.78 14.77
N GLU A 121 9.10 10.00 14.77
CA GLU A 121 8.24 9.82 13.61
C GLU A 121 8.75 10.48 12.32
N PRO A 122 9.16 11.77 12.30
CA PRO A 122 9.58 12.40 11.06
C PRO A 122 10.89 11.81 10.51
N LEU A 123 11.74 11.26 11.38
CA LEU A 123 12.95 10.54 10.98
C LEU A 123 12.59 9.21 10.32
N LEU A 124 11.68 8.44 10.94
CA LEU A 124 11.22 7.16 10.38
C LEU A 124 10.50 7.38 9.03
N GLY A 125 9.60 8.36 8.97
CA GLY A 125 8.87 8.71 7.76
C GLY A 125 9.78 9.30 6.67
N GLY A 126 10.79 10.10 7.04
CA GLY A 126 11.79 10.64 6.13
C GLY A 126 12.66 9.58 5.46
N LEU A 127 12.84 8.41 6.08
CA LEU A 127 13.48 7.24 5.48
C LEU A 127 12.58 6.49 4.49
N GLY A 128 11.35 6.97 4.26
CA GLY A 128 10.34 6.29 3.45
C GLY A 128 9.76 5.05 4.14
N TRP A 129 9.98 4.88 5.44
CA TRP A 129 9.41 3.75 6.18
C TRP A 129 7.93 3.97 6.42
N ARG A 130 7.19 2.88 6.47
CA ARG A 130 5.77 2.90 6.82
C ARG A 130 5.64 2.87 8.34
N VAL A 131 5.09 3.94 8.91
CA VAL A 131 4.84 4.03 10.35
C VAL A 131 3.35 3.84 10.62
N ASP A 132 3.00 2.87 11.45
CA ASP A 132 1.69 2.78 12.09
C ASP A 132 1.85 3.28 13.53
N TRP A 133 1.33 4.49 13.81
CA TRP A 133 1.55 5.20 15.06
C TRP A 133 0.32 5.10 15.97
N PHE A 134 0.49 4.45 17.11
CA PHE A 134 -0.57 4.13 18.04
C PHE A 134 -0.48 4.94 19.34
N ASP A 135 -1.63 5.37 19.88
CA ASP A 135 -1.76 5.89 21.24
C ASP A 135 -3.18 5.60 21.75
N THR A 136 -3.33 5.33 23.04
CA THR A 136 -4.65 5.08 23.66
C THR A 136 -5.44 6.36 23.86
N ARG A 137 -4.77 7.51 23.92
CA ARG A 137 -5.38 8.81 24.10
C ARG A 137 -6.02 9.29 22.79
N ALA A 138 -7.14 9.97 22.89
CA ALA A 138 -7.85 10.51 21.73
C ALA A 138 -7.05 11.65 21.06
N PRO A 139 -7.16 11.85 19.73
CA PRO A 139 -6.39 12.86 19.00
C PRO A 139 -6.45 14.27 19.60
N GLU A 140 -7.61 14.67 20.14
CA GLU A 140 -7.86 16.00 20.69
C GLU A 140 -6.99 16.26 21.93
N THR A 141 -6.61 15.21 22.66
CA THR A 141 -5.77 15.30 23.86
C THR A 141 -4.27 15.34 23.55
N LEU A 142 -3.89 15.00 22.32
CA LEU A 142 -2.51 14.99 21.87
C LEU A 142 -2.08 16.34 21.28
N GLY A 143 -3.02 17.23 21.00
CA GLY A 143 -2.76 18.48 20.29
C GLY A 143 -2.34 18.24 18.83
N THR A 144 -1.84 19.27 18.17
CA THR A 144 -1.41 19.17 16.77
C THR A 144 -0.19 18.27 16.65
N ILE A 145 -0.29 17.29 15.75
CA ILE A 145 0.80 16.39 15.36
C ILE A 145 0.89 16.44 13.84
N ASP A 146 2.01 16.94 13.35
CA ASP A 146 2.38 16.81 11.94
C ASP A 146 3.03 15.44 11.72
N THR A 147 2.73 14.80 10.59
CA THR A 147 3.24 13.46 10.27
C THR A 147 3.75 13.39 8.85
N ALA A 148 4.72 12.52 8.61
CA ALA A 148 5.14 12.17 7.27
C ALA A 148 4.00 11.51 6.47
N ALA A 149 4.05 11.62 5.14
CA ALA A 149 3.03 11.04 4.25
C ALA A 149 2.93 9.50 4.36
N THR A 150 3.98 8.83 4.84
CA THR A 150 4.03 7.38 5.04
C THR A 150 3.52 6.96 6.42
N THR A 151 3.02 7.87 7.24
CA THR A 151 2.56 7.60 8.60
C THR A 151 1.05 7.50 8.67
N CYS A 152 0.56 6.49 9.39
CA CYS A 152 -0.85 6.29 9.69
C CYS A 152 -1.07 6.34 11.19
N CYS A 153 -1.82 7.34 11.64
CA CYS A 153 -2.15 7.52 13.05
C CYS A 153 -3.39 6.70 13.43
N HIS A 154 -3.26 5.95 14.51
CA HIS A 154 -4.29 5.14 15.12
C HIS A 154 -4.37 5.54 16.59
N PHE A 155 -5.00 6.69 16.86
CA PHE A 155 -5.14 7.26 18.20
C PHE A 155 -6.53 6.98 18.77
N GLY A 156 -6.67 7.00 20.10
CA GLY A 156 -7.94 6.71 20.79
C GLY A 156 -8.36 5.25 20.72
N VAL A 157 -7.43 4.34 20.43
CA VAL A 157 -7.71 2.90 20.29
C VAL A 157 -7.14 2.12 21.48
N THR A 158 -7.85 1.09 21.93
CA THR A 158 -7.42 0.24 23.04
C THR A 158 -6.14 -0.54 22.70
N ALA A 159 -5.36 -0.94 23.70
CA ALA A 159 -4.13 -1.72 23.51
C ALA A 159 -4.37 -2.99 22.66
N GLU A 160 -5.46 -3.71 22.93
CA GLU A 160 -5.87 -4.89 22.16
C GLU A 160 -6.15 -4.54 20.68
N ALA A 161 -6.88 -3.44 20.44
CA ALA A 161 -7.21 -2.99 19.09
C ALA A 161 -5.97 -2.53 18.32
N GLN A 162 -4.94 -2.01 19.00
CA GLN A 162 -3.64 -1.67 18.41
C GLN A 162 -2.91 -2.94 17.98
N LEU A 163 -2.81 -3.93 18.87
CA LEU A 163 -2.17 -5.22 18.58
C LEU A 163 -2.84 -5.95 17.41
N ASN A 164 -4.17 -5.92 17.31
CA ASN A 164 -4.92 -6.54 16.21
C ASN A 164 -4.64 -5.91 14.84
N ARG A 165 -4.12 -4.68 14.79
CA ARG A 165 -3.76 -3.98 13.54
C ARG A 165 -2.34 -4.24 13.07
N LEU A 166 -1.50 -4.89 13.89
CA LEU A 166 -0.10 -5.10 13.55
C LEU A 166 0.08 -5.94 12.27
N ALA A 167 0.80 -5.35 11.33
CA ALA A 167 1.23 -6.05 10.12
C ALA A 167 2.24 -7.15 10.46
N PRO A 168 2.18 -8.32 9.78
CA PRO A 168 3.20 -9.35 9.94
C PRO A 168 4.61 -8.80 9.62
N GLY A 169 5.58 -9.15 10.46
CA GLY A 169 6.98 -8.75 10.27
C GLY A 169 7.30 -7.28 10.51
N CYS A 170 6.38 -6.48 11.08
CA CYS A 170 6.70 -5.11 11.49
C CYS A 170 7.63 -5.09 12.71
N HIS A 171 8.43 -4.03 12.81
CA HIS A 171 9.24 -3.71 13.99
C HIS A 171 8.38 -2.92 14.97
N CYS A 172 8.40 -3.29 16.25
CA CYS A 172 7.60 -2.62 17.28
C CYS A 172 8.51 -1.77 18.16
N LEU A 173 8.15 -0.50 18.33
CA LEU A 173 8.78 0.42 19.28
C LEU A 173 7.77 0.79 20.34
N VAL A 174 7.97 0.31 21.57
CA VAL A 174 7.09 0.58 22.71
C VAL A 174 7.70 1.68 23.57
N MET A 175 7.05 2.84 23.60
CA MET A 175 7.51 4.03 24.33
C MET A 175 6.31 4.86 24.79
N THR A 176 5.34 4.21 25.44
CA THR A 176 4.17 4.92 25.98
C THR A 176 4.56 5.71 27.23
N HIS A 177 3.60 6.43 27.80
CA HIS A 177 3.80 7.20 29.03
C HIS A 177 3.35 6.43 30.29
N ASP A 178 2.82 5.22 30.11
CA ASP A 178 2.22 4.40 31.17
C ASP A 178 2.96 3.06 31.23
N HIS A 179 3.64 2.83 32.35
CA HIS A 179 4.41 1.60 32.58
C HIS A 179 3.56 0.33 32.51
N ALA A 180 2.31 0.37 32.99
CA ALA A 180 1.42 -0.79 32.94
C ALA A 180 1.00 -1.10 31.50
N LEU A 181 0.79 -0.07 30.69
CA LEU A 181 0.49 -0.22 29.26
C LEU A 181 1.70 -0.78 28.49
N ASP A 182 2.91 -0.29 28.76
CA ASP A 182 4.14 -0.81 28.16
C ASP A 182 4.32 -2.30 28.47
N GLU A 183 4.13 -2.70 29.73
CA GLU A 183 4.19 -4.09 30.15
C GLU A 183 3.14 -4.96 29.42
N GLN A 184 1.89 -4.49 29.35
CA GLN A 184 0.81 -5.17 28.65
C GLN A 184 1.14 -5.37 27.15
N LEU A 185 1.62 -4.32 26.47
CA LEU A 185 1.98 -4.37 25.06
C LEU A 185 3.16 -5.31 24.82
N LEU A 186 4.23 -5.20 25.61
CA LEU A 186 5.41 -6.06 25.50
C LEU A 186 5.07 -7.53 25.73
N ALA A 187 4.30 -7.85 26.78
CA ALA A 187 3.86 -9.22 27.05
C ALA A 187 3.09 -9.82 25.87
N ALA A 188 2.16 -9.07 25.29
CA ALA A 188 1.39 -9.50 24.13
C ALA A 188 2.26 -9.67 22.87
N LEU A 189 3.20 -8.75 22.63
CA LEU A 189 4.13 -8.81 21.50
C LEU A 189 5.07 -10.02 21.57
N ILE A 190 5.57 -10.35 22.76
CA ILE A 190 6.41 -11.52 23.00
C ILE A 190 5.60 -12.81 22.77
N ALA A 191 4.39 -12.89 23.35
CA ALA A 191 3.52 -14.05 23.20
C ALA A 191 3.13 -14.32 21.73
N ARG A 192 3.00 -13.26 20.92
CA ARG A 192 2.69 -13.35 19.49
C ARG A 192 3.87 -13.87 18.64
N GLY A 193 5.04 -14.08 19.23
CA GLY A 193 6.22 -14.58 18.52
C GLY A 193 6.86 -13.53 17.61
N THR A 194 6.59 -12.24 17.87
CA THR A 194 7.26 -11.10 17.23
C THR A 194 8.69 -11.03 17.76
N ARG A 195 9.54 -11.98 17.37
CA ARG A 195 10.96 -11.93 17.71
C ARG A 195 11.56 -10.71 16.99
N PRO A 196 12.28 -9.81 17.69
CA PRO A 196 13.07 -8.82 16.99
C PRO A 196 14.06 -9.55 16.10
N ARG A 197 13.88 -9.44 14.78
CA ARG A 197 14.89 -9.87 13.81
C ARG A 197 15.99 -8.81 13.83
N TRP A 198 16.97 -9.00 14.70
CA TRP A 198 18.27 -8.39 14.53
C TRP A 198 18.92 -9.14 13.37
N GLY A 199 18.87 -8.53 12.18
CA GLY A 199 19.64 -9.00 11.02
C GLY A 199 21.12 -8.80 11.23
#